data_AF-A0A485CQ44-F1
#
_entry.id   AF-A0A485CQ44-F1
#
_cell.length_a   1.000
_cell.length_b   1.000
_cell.length_c   1.000
_cell.angle_alpha   90.00
_cell.angle_beta   90.00
_cell.angle_gamma   90.00
#
_symmetry.space_group_name_H-M   'P 1'
#
loop_
_entity.id
_entity.type
_entity.pdbx_description
1 polymer ?
#
loop_
_entity_poly.entity_id
_entity_poly.type
_entity_poly.pdbx_seq_one_letter_code
_entity_poly.pdbx_strand_id
1 'polypeptide(L)' 'MLREAARPVIEYPDNLPVSQKKQAILEAVRDNQVVIVAGETGSGKTTQLPKICMELGRGIKG' A
#
# COMPACT_ATOMS: atom_id res chain seq x y z
N MET A 1 3.75 4.83 -19.22
CA MET A 1 4.59 6.04 -19.20
C MET A 1 3.89 7.23 -18.56
N LEU A 2 2.73 7.71 -19.06
CA LEU A 2 2.07 8.90 -18.48
C LEU A 2 1.62 8.74 -17.01
N ARG A 3 1.04 7.59 -16.65
CA ARG A 3 0.55 7.33 -15.28
C ARG A 3 1.65 7.09 -14.25
N GLU A 4 2.79 6.57 -14.70
CA GLU A 4 3.96 6.37 -13.85
C GLU A 4 4.64 7.71 -13.53
N ALA A 5 4.74 8.60 -14.52
CA ALA A 5 5.24 9.96 -14.33
C ALA A 5 4.31 10.84 -13.46
N ALA A 6 3.00 10.56 -13.46
CA ALA A 6 2.01 11.26 -12.63
C ALA A 6 1.84 10.65 -11.23
N ARG A 7 2.68 9.69 -10.83
CA ARG A 7 2.57 9.04 -9.53
C ARG A 7 2.91 10.04 -8.40
N PRO A 8 2.02 10.25 -7.42
CA PRO A 8 2.33 11.13 -6.29
C PRO A 8 3.48 10.55 -5.46
N VAL A 9 4.17 11.44 -4.73
CA VAL A 9 5.14 11.02 -3.72
C VAL A 9 4.43 10.17 -2.67
N ILE A 10 4.94 8.96 -2.44
CA ILE A 10 4.36 8.03 -1.48
C ILE A 10 5.00 8.27 -0.13
N GLU A 11 4.21 8.79 0.81
CA GLU A 11 4.62 8.98 2.20
C GLU A 11 3.71 8.19 3.14
N TYR A 12 4.33 7.69 4.21
CA TYR A 12 3.68 6.89 5.24
C TYR A 12 3.84 7.59 6.58
N PRO A 13 2.73 7.93 7.26
CA PRO A 13 2.82 8.53 8.58
C PRO A 13 3.09 7.44 9.64
N ASP A 14 4.07 7.67 10.51
CA ASP A 14 4.56 6.68 11.49
C ASP A 14 3.53 6.34 12.58
N ASN A 15 2.52 7.19 12.79
CA ASN A 15 1.49 7.01 13.80
C ASN A 15 0.39 6.00 13.42
N LEU A 16 0.34 5.55 12.16
CA LEU A 16 -0.69 4.60 11.71
C LEU A 16 -0.20 3.15 11.83
N PRO A 17 -0.99 2.25 12.47
CA PRO A 17 -0.63 0.83 12.58
C PRO A 17 -0.32 0.14 11.25
N VAL A 18 -1.03 0.51 10.17
CA VAL A 18 -0.78 -0.05 8.83
C VAL A 18 0.56 0.44 8.25
N SER A 19 0.97 1.68 8.51
CA SER A 19 2.28 2.20 8.05
C SER A 19 3.43 1.45 8.71
N GLN A 20 3.33 1.21 10.02
CA GLN A 20 4.33 0.46 10.78
C GLN A 20 4.49 -0.99 10.28
N LYS A 21 3.41 -1.57 9.72
CA LYS A 21 3.40 -2.92 9.14
C LYS A 21 3.66 -2.95 7.62
N LYS A 22 4.06 -1.83 7.02
CA LYS A 22 4.26 -1.69 5.56
C LYS A 22 5.04 -2.87 4.97
N GLN A 23 6.20 -3.19 5.54
CA GLN A 23 7.10 -4.19 4.96
C GLN A 23 6.46 -5.57 4.88
N ALA A 24 5.81 -6.01 5.98
CA ALA A 24 5.10 -7.29 6.02
C ALA A 24 3.92 -7.34 5.02
N ILE A 25 3.20 -6.23 4.86
CA ILE A 25 2.10 -6.14 3.89
C ILE A 25 2.65 -6.17 2.45
N LEU A 26 3.76 -5.48 2.18
CA LEU A 26 4.41 -5.43 0.88
C LEU A 26 4.85 -6.84 0.45
N GLU A 27 5.50 -7.57 1.35
CA GLU A 27 5.91 -8.97 1.14
C GLU A 27 4.69 -9.87 0.91
N ALA A 28 3.66 -9.77 1.76
CA ALA A 28 2.45 -10.56 1.61
C ALA A 28 1.77 -10.34 0.25
N VAL A 29 1.64 -9.09 -0.21
CA VAL A 29 1.01 -8.75 -1.49
C VAL A 29 1.88 -9.16 -2.69
N ARG A 30 3.21 -9.17 -2.54
CA ARG A 30 4.12 -9.65 -3.58
C ARG A 30 4.01 -11.17 -3.77
N ASP A 31 3.95 -11.91 -2.66
CA ASP A 31 4.12 -13.36 -2.65
C ASP A 31 2.79 -14.14 -2.70
N ASN A 32 1.66 -13.47 -2.45
CA ASN A 32 0.34 -14.10 -2.41
C ASN A 32 -0.62 -13.41 -3.39
N GLN A 33 -1.33 -14.21 -4.18
CA GLN A 33 -2.37 -13.70 -5.09
C GLN A 33 -3.54 -13.04 -4.32
N VAL A 34 -3.83 -13.52 -3.12
CA VAL A 34 -4.90 -13.01 -2.25
C VAL A 34 -4.35 -12.77 -0.86
N VAL A 35 -4.59 -11.58 -0.30
CA VAL A 35 -4.18 -11.19 1.05
C VAL A 35 -5.38 -10.60 1.77
N ILE A 36 -5.65 -11.08 2.99
CA ILE A 36 -6.67 -10.52 3.88
C ILE A 36 -5.96 -9.66 4.92
N VAL A 37 -6.28 -8.36 4.95
CA VAL A 37 -5.73 -7.41 5.94
C VAL A 37 -6.83 -7.04 6.93
N ALA A 38 -6.75 -7.55 8.15
CA ALA A 38 -7.65 -7.22 9.24
C ALA A 38 -7.05 -6.14 10.17
N GLY A 39 -7.92 -5.30 10.73
CA GLY A 39 -7.56 -4.29 11.72
C GLY A 39 -8.74 -3.39 12.06
N GLU A 40 -8.67 -2.66 13.17
CA GLU A 40 -9.73 -1.75 13.61
C GLU A 40 -9.94 -0.54 12.68
N THR A 41 -11.09 0.13 12.77
CA THR A 41 -11.30 1.44 12.13
C THR A 41 -10.29 2.45 12.66
N GLY A 42 -9.74 3.31 11.80
CA GLY A 42 -8.68 4.26 12.19
C GLY A 42 -7.25 3.74 12.03
N SER A 43 -7.04 2.43 11.86
CA SER A 43 -5.69 1.84 11.64
C SER A 43 -4.97 2.28 10.37
N GLY A 44 -5.67 2.93 9.43
CA GLY A 44 -5.10 3.41 8.17
C GLY A 44 -5.26 2.47 6.96
N LYS A 45 -6.03 1.38 7.07
CA LYS A 45 -6.20 0.40 5.96
C LYS A 45 -6.59 1.06 4.63
N THR A 46 -7.71 1.78 4.60
CA THR A 46 -8.25 2.39 3.37
C THR A 46 -7.31 3.42 2.75
N THR A 47 -6.50 4.11 3.55
CA THR A 47 -5.64 5.21 3.09
C THR A 47 -4.22 4.75 2.76
N GLN A 48 -3.69 3.72 3.41
CA GLN A 48 -2.30 3.29 3.23
C GLN A 48 -2.16 2.05 2.34
N LEU A 49 -3.12 1.12 2.30
CA LEU A 49 -3.04 -0.06 1.44
C LEU A 49 -2.93 0.30 -0.06
N PRO A 50 -3.69 1.28 -0.61
CA PRO A 50 -3.52 1.69 -2.00
C PRO A 50 -2.11 2.20 -2.31
N LYS A 51 -1.49 2.92 -1.36
CA LYS A 51 -0.11 3.41 -1.51
C LYS A 51 0.90 2.27 -1.57
N ILE A 52 0.77 1.27 -0.69
CA ILE A 52 1.63 0.07 -0.70
C ILE A 52 1.51 -0.67 -2.03
N CYS A 53 0.28 -0.84 -2.54
CA CYS A 53 0.06 -1.44 -3.85
C CYS A 53 0.70 -0.61 -4.99
N MET A 54 0.66 0.72 -4.90
CA MET A 54 1.27 1.62 -5.87
C MET A 54 2.82 1.59 -5.82
N GLU A 55 3.41 1.40 -4.64
CA GLU A 55 4.86 1.18 -4.47
C GLU A 55 5.30 -0.13 -5.15
N LEU A 56 4.47 -1.18 -5.09
CA LEU A 56 4.64 -2.43 -5.83
C LEU A 56 4.37 -2.32 -7.35
N GLY A 57 4.14 -1.11 -7.87
CA GLY A 57 3.88 -0.88 -9.29
C GLY A 57 2.49 -1.36 -9.76
N ARG A 58 1.53 -1.52 -8.84
CA ARG A 58 0.12 -1.77 -9.23
C ARG A 58 -0.54 -0.44 -9.62
N GLY A 59 -1.52 -0.48 -10.53
CA GLY A 59 -2.27 0.71 -10.97
C GLY A 59 -1.59 1.61 -12.01
N ILE A 60 -0.39 1.28 -12.48
CA ILE A 60 0.36 2.09 -13.47
C ILE A 60 0.17 1.63 -14.94
N LYS A 61 -0.46 0.47 -15.15
CA LYS A 61 -0.54 -0.21 -16.47
C LYS A 61 -1.87 -0.08 -17.20
N GLY A 62 -2.90 0.49 -16.56
CA GLY A 62 -4.20 0.69 -17.20
C GLY A 62 -4.24 1.93 -18.07
#